data_AF-A0A2G5QQE4-F1
#
_entry.id   AF-A0A2G5QQE4-F1
#
_cell.length_a   1.000
_cell.length_b   1.000
_cell.length_c   1.000
_cell.angle_alpha   90.00
_cell.angle_beta   90.00
_cell.angle_gamma   90.00
#
_symmetry.space_group_name_H-M   'P 1'
#
loop_
_entity.id
_entity.type
_entity.pdbx_description
1 polymer ?
#
loop_
_entity_poly.entity_id
_entity_poly.type
_entity_poly.pdbx_seq_one_letter_code
_entity_poly.pdbx_strand_id
1 'polypeptide(L)'
;MRYAPGMVDRDPHLDAWAIEQVQQTQARSEHKTWGLGLPDDEPWPGAGAVSIEAEDNRQGKRALFLTARPVRLGQVELIAELTTQAAGKDRKHRKLVNLTASPDALRDFARMLLEAADEGDRNRPRPKSVR
;
A
#
# COMPACT_ATOMS: atom_id res chain seq x y z
N MET A 1 25.90 -35.57 -19.99
CA MET A 1 24.50 -35.09 -20.03
C MET A 1 24.46 -33.72 -19.36
N ARG A 2 24.29 -32.65 -20.14
CA ARG A 2 24.16 -31.28 -19.63
C ARG A 2 22.70 -30.87 -19.75
N TYR A 3 22.05 -30.55 -18.64
CA TYR A 3 20.73 -29.90 -18.64
C TYR A 3 20.91 -28.43 -19.04
N ALA A 4 20.21 -27.99 -20.07
CA ALA A 4 20.10 -26.57 -20.41
C ALA A 4 19.12 -25.89 -19.45
N PRO A 5 19.40 -24.65 -18.98
CA PRO A 5 18.45 -23.90 -18.17
C PRO A 5 17.27 -23.48 -19.04
N GLY A 6 16.06 -23.77 -18.57
CA GLY A 6 14.80 -23.46 -19.23
C GLY A 6 14.69 -21.98 -19.56
N MET A 7 14.60 -21.68 -20.86
CA MET A 7 14.00 -20.47 -21.37
C MET A 7 12.59 -20.39 -20.79
N VAL A 8 12.34 -19.39 -19.94
CA VAL A 8 10.99 -18.98 -19.57
C VAL A 8 10.36 -18.51 -20.88
N ASP A 9 9.56 -19.38 -21.49
CA ASP A 9 8.83 -19.10 -22.72
C ASP A 9 7.88 -17.94 -22.42
N ARG A 10 8.27 -16.73 -22.84
CA ARG A 10 7.43 -15.54 -22.71
C ARG A 10 6.39 -15.63 -23.80
N ASP A 11 5.24 -16.21 -23.46
CA ASP A 11 4.09 -16.24 -24.34
C ASP A 11 3.66 -14.80 -24.69
N PRO A 12 3.82 -14.37 -25.95
CA PRO A 12 3.47 -13.02 -26.39
C PRO A 12 1.97 -12.71 -26.20
N HIS A 13 1.12 -13.74 -26.18
CA HIS A 13 -0.32 -13.59 -25.97
C HIS A 13 -0.65 -13.32 -24.50
N LEU A 14 0.09 -13.91 -23.56
CA LEU A 14 -0.07 -13.60 -22.13
C LEU A 14 0.44 -12.19 -21.80
N ASP A 15 1.56 -11.77 -22.41
CA ASP A 15 2.07 -10.41 -22.27
C ASP A 15 1.11 -9.38 -22.88
N ALA A 16 0.55 -9.65 -24.07
CA ALA A 16 -0.43 -8.78 -24.71
C ALA A 16 -1.74 -8.69 -23.90
N TRP A 17 -2.25 -9.83 -23.40
CA TRP A 17 -3.41 -9.86 -22.51
C TRP A 17 -3.15 -9.11 -21.20
N ALA A 18 -1.98 -9.28 -20.59
CA ALA A 18 -1.60 -8.56 -19.37
C ALA A 18 -1.51 -7.04 -19.62
N ILE A 19 -0.93 -6.62 -20.75
CA ILE A 19 -0.87 -5.22 -21.19
C ILE A 19 -2.29 -4.65 -21.41
N GLU A 20 -3.16 -5.40 -22.07
CA GLU A 20 -4.54 -5.00 -22.36
C GLU A 20 -5.37 -4.88 -21.07
N GLN A 21 -5.20 -5.81 -20.13
CA GLN A 21 -5.83 -5.73 -18.81
C GLN A 21 -5.27 -4.57 -17.97
N VAL A 22 -3.98 -4.25 -18.07
CA VAL A 22 -3.37 -3.07 -17.42
C VAL A 22 -3.91 -1.78 -18.00
N GLN A 23 -4.09 -1.69 -19.33
CA GLN A 23 -4.70 -0.52 -19.98
C GLN A 23 -6.18 -0.34 -19.63
N GLN A 24 -6.91 -1.42 -19.32
CA GLN A 24 -8.30 -1.37 -18.85
C GLN A 24 -8.45 -1.09 -17.35
N THR A 25 -7.38 -1.23 -16.57
CA THR A 25 -7.40 -1.01 -15.12
C THR A 25 -7.32 0.49 -14.82
N GLN A 26 -8.47 1.09 -14.47
CA GLN A 26 -8.50 2.46 -13.95
C GLN A 26 -8.17 2.41 -12.45
N ALA A 27 -6.89 2.56 -12.14
CA ALA A 27 -6.40 2.62 -10.76
C ALA A 27 -6.18 4.08 -10.33
N ARG A 28 -6.75 4.46 -9.20
CA ARG A 28 -6.46 5.73 -8.50
C ARG A 28 -5.86 5.42 -7.14
N SER A 29 -4.78 6.09 -6.80
CA SER A 29 -4.16 6.02 -5.48
C SER A 29 -3.88 7.42 -5.00
N GLU A 30 -4.37 7.76 -3.81
CA GLU A 30 -4.14 9.02 -3.15
C GLU A 30 -3.63 8.76 -1.74
N HIS A 31 -2.69 9.60 -1.29
CA HIS A 31 -2.24 9.58 0.09
C HIS A 31 -2.32 10.99 0.66
N LYS A 32 -2.74 11.08 1.91
CA LYS A 32 -2.74 12.32 2.70
C LYS A 32 -1.96 12.07 3.96
N THR A 33 -1.03 12.95 4.27
CA THR A 33 -0.25 12.92 5.50
C THR A 33 -0.63 14.12 6.33
N TRP A 34 -0.79 13.89 7.64
CA TRP A 34 -0.98 14.93 8.62
C TRP A 34 0.22 14.89 9.56
N GLY A 35 0.94 16.00 9.64
CA GLY A 35 1.94 16.20 10.70
C GLY A 35 1.23 16.33 12.05
N LEU A 36 1.97 16.09 13.14
CA LEU A 36 1.60 16.31 14.55
C LEU A 36 0.09 16.41 14.78
N GLY A 37 -0.57 15.30 15.12
CA GLY A 37 -1.99 15.28 15.45
C GLY A 37 -2.87 14.49 14.48
N LEU A 38 -4.10 14.25 14.91
CA LEU A 38 -5.19 13.71 14.08
C LEU A 38 -5.77 14.85 13.23
N PRO A 39 -6.50 14.54 12.14
CA PRO A 39 -7.15 15.55 11.30
C PRO A 39 -8.07 16.51 12.07
N ASP A 40 -8.60 16.06 13.22
CA ASP A 40 -9.66 16.74 13.98
C ASP A 40 -9.23 17.25 15.38
N ASP A 41 -7.97 17.07 15.81
CA ASP A 41 -7.51 17.38 17.18
C ASP A 41 -6.25 18.28 17.24
N GLU A 42 -6.01 18.89 18.40
CA GLU A 42 -4.80 19.68 18.68
C GLU A 42 -3.51 18.89 18.39
N PRO A 43 -2.51 19.52 17.75
CA PRO A 43 -1.30 18.84 17.30
C PRO A 43 -0.48 18.31 18.48
N TRP A 44 -0.37 16.98 18.60
CA TRP A 44 0.47 16.32 19.61
C TRP A 44 1.92 16.17 19.10
N PRO A 45 2.93 16.71 19.80
CA PRO A 45 4.33 16.54 19.42
C PRO A 45 4.72 15.06 19.32
N GLY A 46 5.31 14.67 18.18
CA GLY A 46 5.67 13.29 17.86
C GLY A 46 4.51 12.40 17.39
N ALA A 47 3.27 12.88 17.34
CA ALA A 47 2.17 12.16 16.74
C ALA A 47 2.11 12.40 15.22
N GLY A 48 1.41 11.55 14.48
CA GLY A 48 1.18 11.75 13.06
C GLY A 48 0.15 10.79 12.52
N ALA A 49 -0.43 11.13 11.37
CA ALA A 49 -1.41 10.29 10.70
C ALA A 49 -1.15 10.23 9.20
N VAL A 50 -1.47 9.09 8.60
CA VAL A 50 -1.47 8.89 7.15
C VAL A 50 -2.76 8.20 6.73
N SER A 51 -3.40 8.72 5.68
CA SER A 51 -4.48 8.06 4.98
C SER A 51 -3.99 7.68 3.60
N ILE A 52 -4.26 6.45 3.20
CA ILE A 52 -3.97 5.91 1.87
C ILE A 52 -5.27 5.38 1.31
N GLU A 53 -5.73 5.97 0.22
CA GLU A 53 -6.92 5.55 -0.50
C GLU A 53 -6.50 4.99 -1.85
N ALA A 54 -6.98 3.78 -2.16
CA ALA A 54 -6.74 3.12 -3.42
C ALA A 54 -8.07 2.59 -3.99
N GLU A 55 -8.35 2.92 -5.23
CA GLU A 55 -9.50 2.43 -5.98
C GLU A 55 -9.04 1.76 -7.27
N ASP A 56 -9.59 0.59 -7.53
CA ASP A 56 -9.36 -0.20 -8.74
C ASP A 56 -10.70 -0.83 -9.15
N ASN A 57 -11.02 -0.82 -10.44
CA ASN A 57 -12.25 -1.43 -10.98
C ASN A 57 -12.33 -2.95 -10.74
N ARG A 58 -11.21 -3.62 -10.43
CA ARG A 58 -11.11 -5.06 -10.10
C ARG A 58 -11.11 -5.32 -8.59
N GLN A 59 -10.30 -4.58 -7.84
CA GLN A 59 -10.12 -4.80 -6.39
C GLN A 59 -11.11 -4.00 -5.54
N GLY A 60 -11.84 -3.05 -6.14
CA GLY A 60 -12.75 -2.15 -5.47
C GLY A 60 -12.02 -1.01 -4.74
N LYS A 61 -12.65 -0.44 -3.71
CA LYS A 61 -12.11 0.67 -2.92
C LYS A 61 -11.47 0.16 -1.64
N ARG A 62 -10.31 0.69 -1.31
CA ARG A 62 -9.61 0.44 -0.05
C ARG A 62 -9.13 1.76 0.52
N ALA A 63 -9.31 1.95 1.82
CA ALA A 63 -8.79 3.09 2.55
C ALA A 63 -8.10 2.56 3.81
N LEU A 64 -6.83 2.91 3.99
CA LEU A 64 -6.06 2.64 5.18
C LEU A 64 -5.78 3.96 5.88
N PHE A 65 -6.23 4.09 7.11
CA PHE A 65 -5.87 5.19 7.99
C PHE A 65 -4.98 4.65 9.10
N LEU A 66 -3.77 5.20 9.22
CA LEU A 66 -2.81 4.84 10.25
C LEU A 66 -2.49 6.08 11.06
N THR A 67 -2.62 5.98 12.38
CA THR A 67 -2.22 7.03 13.31
C THR A 67 -1.16 6.49 14.24
N ALA A 68 -0.20 7.34 14.59
CA ALA A 68 0.87 7.03 15.51
C ALA A 68 0.90 8.11 16.59
N ARG A 69 0.97 7.70 17.86
CA ARG A 69 1.15 8.62 18.98
C ARG A 69 2.16 8.08 19.99
N PRO A 70 3.10 8.91 20.46
CA PRO A 70 4.02 8.52 21.52
C PRO A 70 3.26 8.37 22.84
N VAL A 71 3.54 7.31 23.59
CA VAL A 71 3.00 7.12 24.94
C VAL A 71 4.10 7.16 25.99
N ARG A 72 3.71 7.44 27.24
CA ARG A 72 4.61 7.37 28.40
C ARG A 72 5.14 5.94 28.48
N LEU A 73 6.45 5.77 28.74
CA LEU A 73 7.23 4.52 28.71
C LEU A 73 8.00 4.21 27.41
N GLY A 74 8.11 5.16 26.47
CA GLY A 74 8.97 4.99 25.30
C GLY A 74 8.41 3.99 24.29
N GLN A 75 7.10 3.80 24.28
CA GLN A 75 6.37 3.07 23.26
C GLN A 75 5.59 4.03 22.38
N VAL A 76 5.18 3.57 21.22
CA VAL A 76 4.30 4.27 20.31
C VAL A 76 3.05 3.43 20.14
N GLU A 77 1.90 4.04 20.37
CA GLU A 77 0.62 3.45 20.03
C GLU A 77 0.30 3.75 18.57
N LEU A 78 -0.15 2.72 17.86
CA LEU A 78 -0.62 2.79 16.50
C LEU A 78 -2.09 2.40 16.45
N ILE A 79 -2.89 3.16 15.72
CA ILE A 79 -4.25 2.76 15.37
C ILE A 79 -4.28 2.61 13.86
N ALA A 80 -4.57 1.40 13.40
CA ALA A 80 -4.72 1.07 12.00
C ALA A 80 -6.18 0.75 11.70
N GLU A 81 -6.79 1.55 10.83
CA GLU A 81 -8.14 1.35 10.33
C GLU A 81 -8.08 1.02 8.84
N LEU A 82 -8.54 -0.18 8.48
CA LEU A 82 -8.68 -0.60 7.09
C LEU A 82 -10.16 -0.69 6.73
N THR A 83 -10.58 0.12 5.76
CA THR A 83 -11.88 0.02 5.11
C THR A 83 -11.71 -0.57 3.72
N THR A 84 -12.46 -1.61 3.41
CA THR A 84 -12.47 -2.28 2.09
C THR A 84 -13.89 -2.37 1.54
N GLN A 85 -14.05 -2.20 0.25
CA GLN A 85 -15.32 -2.33 -0.47
C GLN A 85 -15.02 -3.03 -1.79
N ALA A 86 -15.54 -4.25 -1.97
CA ALA A 86 -15.36 -5.00 -3.21
C ALA A 86 -16.03 -4.28 -4.39
N ALA A 87 -15.50 -4.50 -5.60
CA ALA A 87 -16.07 -3.95 -6.83
C ALA A 87 -17.55 -4.35 -7.00
N GLY A 88 -18.40 -3.39 -7.34
CA GLY A 88 -19.84 -3.61 -7.55
C GLY A 88 -20.64 -3.93 -6.27
N LYS A 89 -20.06 -3.76 -5.08
CA LYS A 89 -20.77 -3.88 -3.80
C LYS A 89 -20.89 -2.52 -3.13
N ASP A 90 -22.07 -2.21 -2.60
CA ASP A 90 -22.30 -0.94 -1.88
C ASP A 90 -21.83 -0.98 -0.43
N ARG A 91 -21.75 -2.18 0.16
CA ARG A 91 -21.40 -2.35 1.57
C ARG A 91 -19.89 -2.29 1.79
N LYS A 92 -19.46 -1.40 2.67
CA LYS A 92 -18.08 -1.31 3.16
C LYS A 92 -17.86 -2.26 4.34
N HIS A 93 -16.66 -2.85 4.40
CA HIS A 93 -16.15 -3.62 5.53
C HIS A 93 -15.04 -2.82 6.20
N ARG A 94 -15.10 -2.71 7.53
CA ARG A 94 -14.14 -1.96 8.34
C ARG A 94 -13.47 -2.89 9.34
N LYS A 95 -12.16 -2.81 9.45
CA LYS A 95 -11.36 -3.47 10.50
C LYS A 95 -10.51 -2.42 11.19
N LEU A 96 -10.50 -2.45 12.51
CA LEU A 96 -9.71 -1.56 13.36
C LEU A 96 -8.77 -2.42 14.22
N VAL A 97 -7.49 -2.05 14.25
CA VAL A 97 -6.49 -2.71 15.08
C VAL A 97 -5.70 -1.65 15.85
N ASN A 98 -5.58 -1.86 17.15
CA ASN A 98 -4.72 -1.06 18.02
C ASN A 98 -3.45 -1.87 18.28
N LEU A 99 -2.30 -1.26 18.04
CA LEU A 99 -0.99 -1.88 18.21
C LEU A 99 -0.13 -0.99 19.10
N THR A 100 0.81 -1.61 19.81
CA THR A 100 1.90 -0.92 20.50
C THR A 100 3.22 -1.43 19.96
N ALA A 101 4.14 -0.52 19.68
CA ALA A 101 5.46 -0.85 19.17
C ALA A 101 6.53 0.02 19.84
N SER A 102 7.75 -0.52 19.94
CA SER A 102 8.90 0.31 20.30
C SER A 102 9.24 1.26 19.13
N PRO A 103 9.87 2.41 19.41
CA PRO A 103 10.35 3.32 18.36
C PRO A 103 11.29 2.63 17.37
N ASP A 104 12.11 1.69 17.82
CA ASP A 104 13.03 0.95 16.94
C ASP A 104 12.27 0.00 16.00
N ALA A 105 11.28 -0.74 16.52
CA ALA A 105 10.44 -1.60 15.69
C ALA A 105 9.67 -0.80 14.62
N LEU A 106 9.25 0.43 14.95
CA LEU A 106 8.62 1.33 13.98
C LEU A 106 9.58 1.82 12.90
N ARG A 107 10.83 2.15 13.28
CA ARG A 107 11.84 2.55 12.31
C ARG A 107 12.18 1.41 11.35
N ASP A 108 12.31 0.20 11.87
CA ASP A 108 12.57 -0.99 11.06
C ASP A 108 11.39 -1.30 10.13
N PHE A 109 10.16 -1.22 10.64
CA PHE A 109 8.96 -1.39 9.82
C PHE A 109 8.84 -0.33 8.72
N ALA A 110 9.12 0.94 9.04
CA ALA A 110 9.14 2.02 8.06
C ALA A 110 10.19 1.78 6.97
N ARG A 111 11.38 1.28 7.33
CA ARG A 111 12.41 0.89 6.36
C ARG A 111 11.93 -0.23 5.45
N MET A 112 11.32 -1.29 6.00
CA MET A 112 10.76 -2.38 5.20
C MET A 112 9.69 -1.90 4.21
N LEU A 113 8.85 -0.95 4.61
CA LEU A 113 7.84 -0.36 3.71
C LEU A 113 8.47 0.44 2.57
N LEU A 114 9.54 1.20 2.84
CA LEU A 114 10.29 1.92 1.79
C LEU A 114 10.95 0.95 0.83
N GLU A 115 11.59 -0.10 1.34
CA GLU A 115 12.20 -1.14 0.50
C GLU A 115 11.17 -1.86 -0.36
N ALA A 116 9.99 -2.16 0.20
CA ALA A 116 8.88 -2.77 -0.55
C ALA A 116 8.30 -1.82 -1.61
N ALA A 117 8.23 -0.52 -1.34
CA ALA A 117 7.81 0.48 -2.30
C ALA A 117 8.81 0.61 -3.46
N ASP A 118 10.11 0.69 -3.16
CA ASP A 118 11.18 0.72 -4.16
C ASP A 118 11.15 -0.53 -5.06
N GLU A 119 10.95 -1.70 -4.46
CA GLU A 119 10.85 -2.96 -5.18
C GLU A 119 9.57 -3.02 -6.03
N GLY A 120 8.46 -2.50 -5.52
CA GLY A 120 7.22 -2.33 -6.28
C GLY A 120 7.39 -1.43 -7.51
N ASP A 121 8.09 -0.31 -7.37
CA ASP A 121 8.36 0.61 -8.48
C ASP A 121 9.31 0.02 -9.52
N ARG A 122 10.32 -0.76 -9.10
CA ARG A 122 11.20 -1.51 -10.02
C ARG A 122 10.42 -2.54 -10.82
N ASN A 123 9.50 -3.25 -10.18
CA ASN A 123 8.70 -4.30 -10.79
C ASN A 123 7.47 -3.76 -11.55
N ARG A 124 7.20 -2.45 -11.48
CA ARG A 124 6.08 -1.84 -12.20
C ARG A 124 6.27 -2.03 -13.71
N PRO A 125 5.33 -2.69 -14.42
CA PRO A 125 5.45 -2.93 -15.85
C PRO A 125 5.51 -1.59 -16.59
N ARG A 126 6.67 -1.29 -17.19
CA ARG A 126 6.84 -0.11 -18.03
C ARG A 126 6.38 -0.43 -19.46
N PRO A 127 5.63 0.47 -20.13
CA PRO A 127 5.29 0.28 -21.53
C PRO A 127 6.58 0.17 -22.35
N LYS A 128 6.75 -0.92 -23.08
CA LYS A 128 7.83 -1.06 -24.05
C LYS A 128 7.45 -0.29 -25.31
N SER A 129 8.41 0.40 -25.91
CA SER A 129 8.20 1.08 -27.19
C SER A 129 7.77 0.05 -28.24
N VAL A 130 6.60 0.26 -28.83
CA VAL A 130 6.18 -0.48 -30.03
C VAL A 130 7.05 0.02 -31.19
N ARG A 131 7.75 -0.90 -31.87
CA ARG A 131 8.45 -0.62 -33.13
C ARG A 131 7.53 -0.91 -34.30
#